data_AF-A0A257LXW9-F1
#
_entry.id   AF-A0A257LXW9-F1
#
_cell.length_a   1.000
_cell.length_b   1.000
_cell.length_c   1.000
_cell.angle_alpha   90.00
_cell.angle_beta   90.00
_cell.angle_gamma   90.00
#
_symmetry.space_group_name_H-M   'P 1'
#
loop_
_entity.id
_entity.type
_entity.pdbx_description
1 polymer ?
#
loop_
_entity_poly.entity_id
_entity_poly.type
_entity_poly.pdbx_seq_one_letter_code
_entity_poly.pdbx_strand_id
1 'polypeptide(L)'
;MNPPSESSPAPRRKRWAALALLALMFLLGIITGVGGGALVLRHRLQQRAFSLGKSPAASDLFIDRLEKEMSSGVDLTSEEKAVVKSELAVTREQVHAIRQRAVLDLRSTTRETLDRIKSKLPVEKRESMESKARERLGPWGLLPEN
;
A
#
# COMPACT_ATOMS: atom_id res chain seq x y z
N MET A 1 -21.34 57.70 48.69
CA MET A 1 -20.19 57.52 47.77
C MET A 1 -19.74 56.07 47.85
N ASN A 2 -20.04 55.27 46.83
CA ASN A 2 -19.41 53.98 46.46
C ASN A 2 -20.07 53.56 45.12
N PRO A 3 -19.30 53.27 44.04
CA PRO A 3 -19.88 52.90 42.75
C PRO A 3 -20.12 51.39 42.67
N PRO A 4 -21.17 50.91 41.98
CA PRO A 4 -21.22 49.55 41.48
C PRO A 4 -20.94 49.49 39.97
N SER A 5 -19.86 48.75 39.68
CA SER A 5 -19.73 47.76 38.61
C SER A 5 -19.70 48.25 37.16
N GLU A 6 -18.49 48.41 36.63
CA GLU A 6 -18.21 48.24 35.20
C GLU A 6 -18.66 46.85 34.75
N SER A 7 -19.59 46.81 33.81
CA SER A 7 -19.94 45.59 33.08
C SER A 7 -18.94 45.41 31.94
N SER A 8 -17.94 44.55 32.15
CA SER A 8 -17.01 44.13 31.11
C SER A 8 -17.65 43.00 30.27
N PRO A 9 -17.99 43.20 28.98
CA PRO A 9 -18.55 42.11 28.19
C PRO A 9 -17.46 41.10 27.79
N ALA A 10 -17.73 39.86 28.19
CA ALA A 10 -16.90 38.66 28.14
C ALA A 10 -16.31 38.28 26.75
N PRO A 11 -15.21 37.50 26.71
CA PRO A 11 -14.34 37.23 25.54
C PRO A 11 -14.91 36.18 24.57
N ARG A 12 -16.16 36.36 24.09
CA ARG A 12 -16.82 35.38 23.20
C ARG A 12 -16.15 35.24 21.84
N ARG A 13 -15.60 36.32 21.27
CA ARG A 13 -14.98 36.33 19.93
C ARG A 13 -13.68 35.51 19.86
N LYS A 14 -12.93 35.44 20.96
CA LYS A 14 -11.66 34.68 21.05
C LYS A 14 -11.89 33.16 21.08
N ARG A 15 -13.00 32.70 21.67
CA ARG A 15 -13.33 31.27 21.77
C ARG A 15 -13.70 30.67 20.40
N TRP A 16 -14.45 31.40 19.58
CA TRP A 16 -14.79 30.98 18.23
C TRP A 16 -13.59 30.96 17.28
N ALA A 17 -12.68 31.94 17.41
CA ALA A 17 -11.43 31.93 16.66
C ALA A 17 -10.53 30.73 17.03
N ALA A 18 -10.44 30.39 18.32
CA ALA A 18 -9.70 29.21 18.76
C ALA A 18 -10.33 27.89 18.24
N LEU A 19 -11.67 27.80 18.22
CA LEU A 19 -12.38 26.64 17.69
C LEU A 19 -12.17 26.48 16.18
N ALA A 20 -12.19 27.58 15.43
CA ALA A 20 -11.91 27.58 13.99
C ALA A 20 -10.47 27.18 13.69
N LEU A 21 -9.51 27.64 14.48
CA LEU A 21 -8.10 27.26 14.33
C LEU A 21 -7.88 25.76 14.62
N LEU A 22 -8.55 25.24 15.65
CA LEU A 22 -8.50 23.81 16.00
C LEU A 22 -9.09 22.95 14.88
N ALA A 23 -10.25 23.34 14.33
CA ALA A 23 -10.88 22.64 13.21
C ALA A 23 -10.00 22.66 11.95
N LEU A 24 -9.33 23.78 11.68
CA LEU A 24 -8.39 23.92 10.56
C LEU A 24 -7.18 23.00 10.72
N MET A 25 -6.55 22.98 11.91
CA MET A 25 -5.44 22.09 12.22
C MET A 25 -5.85 20.62 12.12
N PHE A 26 -7.07 20.28 12.54
CA PHE A 26 -7.62 18.93 12.45
C PHE A 26 -7.83 18.49 10.99
N LEU A 27 -8.39 19.36 10.15
CA LEU A 27 -8.55 19.13 8.71
C LEU A 27 -7.20 18.96 8.01
N LEU A 28 -6.22 19.80 8.32
CA LEU A 28 -4.84 19.68 7.83
C LEU A 28 -4.20 18.36 8.26
N GLY A 29 -4.41 17.94 9.51
CA GLY A 29 -3.97 16.64 10.03
C GLY A 29 -4.61 15.45 9.29
N ILE A 30 -5.91 15.51 9.01
CA ILE A 30 -6.62 14.46 8.24
C ILE A 30 -6.12 14.40 6.80
N ILE A 31 -5.99 15.54 6.12
CA ILE A 31 -5.50 15.59 4.74
C ILE A 31 -4.06 15.06 4.65
N THR A 32 -3.21 15.42 5.62
CA THR A 32 -1.82 14.98 5.65
C THR A 32 -1.69 13.50 6.06
N GLY A 33 -2.50 13.04 7.02
CA GLY A 33 -2.50 11.66 7.49
C GLY A 33 -3.11 10.67 6.49
N VAL A 34 -4.28 10.99 5.93
CA VAL A 34 -4.98 10.14 4.96
C VAL A 34 -4.35 10.24 3.59
N GLY A 35 -4.01 11.45 3.13
CA GLY A 35 -3.35 11.68 1.86
C GLY A 35 -1.93 11.12 1.81
N GLY A 36 -1.12 11.41 2.83
CA GLY A 36 0.24 10.87 2.95
C GLY A 36 0.27 9.36 3.15
N GLY A 37 -0.60 8.83 4.02
CA GLY A 37 -0.69 7.40 4.30
C GLY A 37 -1.11 6.58 3.07
N ALA A 38 -2.14 7.02 2.34
CA ALA A 38 -2.59 6.33 1.13
C ALA A 38 -1.55 6.37 0.01
N LEU A 39 -0.84 7.48 -0.16
CA LEU A 39 0.20 7.61 -1.18
C LEU A 39 1.43 6.77 -0.84
N VAL A 40 1.86 6.75 0.42
CA VAL A 40 2.98 5.92 0.91
C VAL A 40 2.61 4.44 0.85
N LEU A 41 1.40 4.06 1.24
CA LEU A 41 0.93 2.68 1.16
C LEU A 41 0.83 2.21 -0.29
N ARG A 42 0.29 3.04 -1.18
CA ARG A 42 0.28 2.79 -2.62
C ARG A 42 1.69 2.64 -3.16
N HIS A 43 2.60 3.55 -2.84
CA HIS A 43 3.99 3.50 -3.32
C HIS A 43 4.74 2.27 -2.80
N ARG A 44 4.58 1.91 -1.52
CA ARG A 44 5.22 0.72 -0.93
C ARG A 44 4.62 -0.60 -1.42
N LEU A 45 3.30 -0.67 -1.61
CA LEU A 45 2.66 -1.86 -2.18
C LEU A 45 3.03 -2.03 -3.66
N GLN A 46 3.09 -0.94 -4.42
CA GLN A 46 3.51 -0.97 -5.83
C GLN A 46 4.97 -1.45 -5.99
N GLN A 47 5.88 -0.93 -5.18
CA GLN A 47 7.28 -1.36 -5.20
C GLN A 47 7.50 -2.79 -4.70
N ARG A 48 6.65 -3.33 -3.83
CA ARG A 48 6.89 -4.62 -3.17
C ARG A 48 6.07 -5.79 -3.74
N ALA A 49 4.84 -5.57 -4.17
CA ALA A 49 3.95 -6.64 -4.61
C ALA A 49 4.27 -7.09 -6.05
N PHE A 50 4.66 -6.15 -6.92
CA PHE A 50 4.85 -6.40 -8.35
C PHE A 50 6.30 -6.25 -8.85
N SER A 51 7.23 -5.81 -8.00
CA SER A 51 8.64 -6.00 -8.32
C SER A 51 8.95 -7.49 -8.24
N LEU A 52 9.51 -8.06 -9.29
CA LEU A 52 10.01 -9.44 -9.30
C LEU A 52 11.37 -9.56 -8.57
N GLY A 53 11.80 -8.51 -7.88
CA GLY A 53 13.07 -8.44 -7.16
C GLY A 53 13.00 -8.98 -5.73
N LYS A 54 14.18 -9.11 -5.11
CA LYS A 54 14.44 -9.63 -3.75
C LYS A 54 13.91 -8.74 -2.60
N SER A 55 12.83 -7.98 -2.80
CA SER A 55 12.24 -7.25 -1.68
C SER A 55 11.44 -8.24 -0.83
N PRO A 56 11.64 -8.25 0.51
CA PRO A 56 10.90 -9.16 1.38
C PRO A 56 9.40 -8.94 1.17
N ALA A 57 8.77 -10.00 0.70
CA ALA A 57 7.36 -10.04 0.38
C ALA A 57 6.53 -10.03 1.67
N ALA A 58 5.25 -9.67 1.56
CA ALA A 58 4.32 -9.91 2.67
C ALA A 58 4.28 -11.40 3.08
N SER A 59 4.54 -12.31 2.14
CA SER A 59 4.68 -13.75 2.41
C SER A 59 5.90 -14.09 3.24
N ASP A 60 7.02 -13.37 3.09
CA ASP A 60 8.22 -13.62 3.90
C ASP A 60 7.95 -13.24 5.36
N LEU A 61 7.29 -12.11 5.60
CA LEU A 61 6.86 -11.69 6.94
C LEU A 61 5.88 -12.68 7.57
N PHE A 62 5.01 -13.30 6.78
CA PHE A 62 4.10 -14.34 7.26
C PHE A 62 4.85 -15.61 7.64
N ILE A 63 5.77 -16.08 6.80
CA ILE A 63 6.59 -17.27 7.08
C ILE A 63 7.47 -17.04 8.31
N ASP A 64 8.07 -15.86 8.45
CA ASP A 64 8.87 -15.49 9.64
C ASP A 64 8.01 -15.46 10.91
N ARG A 65 6.77 -14.99 10.80
CA ARG A 65 5.81 -15.01 11.92
C ARG A 65 5.40 -16.44 12.29
N LEU A 66 5.17 -17.29 11.29
CA LEU A 66 4.85 -18.70 11.49
C LEU A 66 6.02 -19.44 12.17
N GLU A 67 7.26 -19.20 11.71
CA GLU A 67 8.48 -19.76 12.34
C GLU A 67 8.55 -19.38 13.82
N LYS A 68 8.29 -18.10 14.12
CA LYS A 68 8.29 -17.57 15.49
C LYS A 68 7.17 -18.19 16.35
N GLU A 69 5.96 -18.29 15.81
CA GLU A 69 4.82 -18.87 16.52
C GLU A 69 5.04 -20.37 16.81
N MET A 70 5.46 -21.15 15.81
CA MET A 70 5.75 -22.58 16.00
C MET A 70 6.89 -22.83 17.00
N SER A 71 7.93 -22.00 16.97
CA SER A 71 9.05 -22.09 17.91
C SER A 71 8.72 -21.67 19.34
N SER A 72 7.63 -20.93 19.53
CA SER A 72 7.20 -20.39 20.83
C SER A 72 6.03 -21.16 21.47
N GLY A 73 5.22 -21.83 20.65
CA GLY A 73 4.06 -22.61 21.10
C GLY A 73 4.35 -24.10 21.33
N VAL A 74 5.51 -24.58 20.88
CA VAL A 74 5.94 -25.98 21.02
C VAL A 74 7.37 -26.00 21.54
N ASP A 75 7.63 -26.76 22.60
CA ASP A 75 8.98 -26.99 23.13
C ASP A 75 9.78 -27.88 22.17
N LEU A 76 10.24 -27.27 21.08
CA LEU A 76 11.07 -27.94 20.08
C LEU A 76 12.54 -27.93 20.54
N THR A 77 13.18 -29.09 20.43
CA THR A 77 14.63 -29.24 20.54
C THR A 77 15.35 -28.49 19.42
N SER A 78 16.66 -28.29 19.57
CA SER A 78 17.47 -27.61 18.55
C SER A 78 17.45 -28.32 17.19
N GLU A 79 17.39 -29.65 17.20
CA GLU A 79 17.34 -30.47 15.99
C GLU A 79 15.98 -30.33 15.29
N GLU A 80 14.88 -30.38 16.05
CA GLU A 80 13.53 -30.18 15.51
C GLU A 80 13.32 -28.76 14.96
N LYS A 81 13.89 -27.74 15.63
CA LYS A 81 13.89 -26.36 15.11
C LYS A 81 14.61 -26.24 13.78
N ALA A 82 15.71 -26.96 13.59
CA ALA A 82 16.43 -26.97 12.31
C ALA A 82 15.58 -27.58 11.19
N VAL A 83 14.84 -28.65 11.48
CA VAL A 83 13.91 -29.28 10.52
C VAL A 83 12.75 -28.35 10.16
N VAL A 84 12.11 -27.72 11.16
CA VAL A 84 11.03 -26.74 10.90
C VAL A 84 11.56 -25.60 10.03
N LYS A 85 12.74 -25.07 10.33
CA LYS A 85 13.35 -24.01 9.55
C LYS A 85 13.65 -24.42 8.11
N SER A 86 14.13 -25.65 7.88
CA SER A 86 14.37 -26.13 6.51
C SER A 86 13.08 -26.27 5.71
N GLU A 87 12.00 -26.78 6.31
CA GLU A 87 10.69 -26.90 5.65
C GLU A 87 10.07 -25.53 5.33
N LEU A 88 10.21 -24.56 6.24
CA LEU A 88 9.77 -23.19 6.00
C LEU A 88 10.60 -22.48 4.93
N ALA A 89 11.88 -22.81 4.80
CA ALA A 89 12.71 -22.32 3.70
C ALA A 89 12.22 -22.84 2.34
N VAL A 90 11.91 -24.15 2.24
CA VAL A 90 11.33 -24.74 1.01
C VAL A 90 9.98 -24.08 0.70
N THR A 91 9.13 -23.89 1.71
CA THR A 91 7.83 -23.22 1.54
C THR A 91 8.01 -21.79 1.03
N ARG A 92 9.02 -21.05 1.54
CA ARG A 92 9.34 -19.69 1.09
C ARG A 92 9.70 -19.65 -0.39
N GLU A 93 10.54 -20.58 -0.85
CA GLU A 93 10.90 -20.69 -2.27
C GLU A 93 9.70 -21.02 -3.15
N GLN A 94 8.84 -21.95 -2.73
CA GLN A 94 7.63 -22.31 -3.46
C GLN A 94 6.65 -21.13 -3.57
N VAL A 95 6.42 -20.40 -2.48
CA VAL A 95 5.55 -19.21 -2.49
C VAL A 95 6.13 -18.13 -3.40
N HIS A 96 7.46 -17.94 -3.39
CA HIS A 96 8.13 -17.02 -4.29
C HIS A 96 7.94 -17.42 -5.76
N ALA A 97 8.10 -18.70 -6.09
CA ALA A 97 7.87 -19.21 -7.44
C ALA A 97 6.42 -19.04 -7.91
N ILE A 98 5.44 -19.32 -7.03
CA ILE A 98 4.01 -19.11 -7.31
C ILE A 98 3.73 -17.63 -7.59
N ARG A 99 4.25 -16.73 -6.75
CA ARG A 99 4.10 -15.28 -6.95
C ARG A 99 4.69 -14.84 -8.28
N GLN A 100 5.90 -15.29 -8.62
CA GLN A 100 6.52 -14.94 -9.90
C GLN A 100 5.65 -15.37 -11.08
N ARG A 101 5.15 -16.61 -11.06
CA ARG A 101 4.24 -17.13 -12.10
C ARG A 101 2.97 -16.29 -12.19
N ALA A 102 2.31 -16.02 -11.06
CA ALA A 102 1.09 -15.23 -11.02
C ALA A 102 1.28 -13.80 -11.58
N VAL A 103 2.42 -13.16 -11.29
CA VAL A 103 2.73 -11.83 -11.85
C VAL A 103 2.95 -11.91 -13.36
N LEU A 104 3.64 -12.93 -13.87
CA LEU A 104 3.84 -13.12 -15.31
C LEU A 104 2.52 -13.41 -16.03
N ASP A 105 1.67 -14.28 -15.47
CA ASP A 105 0.36 -14.60 -16.03
C ASP A 105 -0.55 -13.36 -16.07
N LEU A 106 -0.53 -12.55 -15.00
CA LEU A 106 -1.30 -11.31 -14.94
C LEU A 106 -0.81 -10.28 -15.97
N ARG A 107 0.52 -10.16 -16.18
CA ARG A 107 1.11 -9.32 -17.23
C ARG A 107 0.66 -9.77 -18.62
N SER A 108 0.75 -11.08 -18.91
CA SER A 108 0.34 -11.64 -20.20
C SER A 108 -1.15 -11.37 -20.46
N THR A 109 -2.00 -11.73 -19.50
CA THR A 109 -3.45 -11.57 -19.59
C THR A 109 -3.85 -10.10 -19.80
N THR A 110 -3.18 -9.19 -19.10
CA THR A 110 -3.42 -7.74 -19.24
C THR A 110 -3.04 -7.26 -20.63
N ARG A 111 -1.87 -7.66 -21.13
CA ARG A 111 -1.39 -7.31 -22.48
C ARG A 111 -2.31 -7.83 -23.56
N GLU A 112 -2.64 -9.12 -23.53
CA GLU A 112 -3.56 -9.74 -24.49
C GLU A 112 -4.92 -9.04 -24.47
N THR A 113 -5.42 -8.67 -23.29
CA THR A 113 -6.68 -7.95 -23.17
C THR A 113 -6.61 -6.56 -23.80
N LEU A 114 -5.52 -5.82 -23.57
CA LEU A 114 -5.32 -4.52 -24.21
C LEU A 114 -5.24 -4.67 -25.73
N ASP A 115 -4.51 -5.64 -26.25
CA ASP A 115 -4.35 -5.85 -27.69
C ASP A 115 -5.68 -6.26 -28.35
N ARG A 116 -6.47 -7.13 -27.68
CA ARG A 116 -7.85 -7.44 -28.12
C ARG A 116 -8.73 -6.20 -28.17
N ILE A 117 -8.66 -5.31 -27.18
CA ILE A 117 -9.47 -4.08 -27.19
C ILE A 117 -8.98 -3.12 -28.28
N LYS A 118 -7.66 -2.92 -28.43
CA LYS A 118 -7.07 -2.07 -29.48
C LYS A 118 -7.47 -2.52 -30.89
N SER A 119 -7.51 -3.83 -31.13
CA SER A 119 -7.91 -4.39 -32.43
C SER A 119 -9.33 -3.97 -32.85
N LYS A 120 -10.20 -3.69 -31.87
CA LYS A 120 -11.59 -3.27 -32.08
C LYS A 120 -11.78 -1.76 -32.11
N LEU A 121 -10.73 -0.98 -31.85
CA LEU A 121 -10.80 0.48 -31.81
C LEU A 121 -10.37 1.13 -33.14
N PRO A 122 -10.98 2.28 -33.50
CA PRO A 122 -10.49 3.16 -34.56
C PRO A 122 -9.05 3.58 -34.32
N VAL A 123 -8.26 3.75 -35.39
CA VAL A 123 -6.81 4.01 -35.33
C VAL A 123 -6.51 5.26 -34.50
N GLU A 124 -7.34 6.28 -34.63
CA GLU A 124 -7.22 7.58 -33.95
C GLU A 124 -7.35 7.46 -32.42
N LYS A 125 -8.01 6.40 -31.93
CA LYS A 125 -8.21 6.16 -30.49
C LYS A 125 -7.18 5.22 -29.88
N ARG A 126 -6.40 4.50 -30.69
CA ARG A 126 -5.43 3.49 -30.21
C ARG A 126 -4.29 4.13 -29.43
N GLU A 127 -3.73 5.22 -29.92
CA GLU A 127 -2.64 5.94 -29.24
C GLU A 127 -3.09 6.52 -27.88
N SER A 128 -4.28 7.14 -27.84
CA SER A 128 -4.85 7.65 -26.59
C SER A 128 -5.10 6.53 -25.57
N MET A 129 -5.57 5.37 -26.03
CA MET A 129 -5.76 4.21 -25.17
C MET A 129 -4.42 3.67 -24.65
N GLU A 130 -3.39 3.58 -25.49
CA GLU A 130 -2.05 3.16 -25.06
C GLU A 130 -1.46 4.08 -24.01
N SER A 131 -1.55 5.40 -24.22
CA SER A 131 -1.06 6.38 -23.26
C SER A 131 -1.75 6.20 -21.90
N LYS A 132 -3.09 6.07 -21.90
CA LYS A 132 -3.86 5.85 -20.66
C LYS A 132 -3.55 4.51 -20.01
N ALA A 133 -3.35 3.46 -20.81
CA ALA A 133 -2.97 2.15 -20.31
C ALA A 133 -1.60 2.20 -19.62
N ARG A 134 -0.60 2.89 -20.21
CA ARG A 134 0.72 3.09 -19.59
C ARG A 134 0.62 3.88 -18.28
N GLU A 135 -0.12 4.99 -18.28
CA GLU A 135 -0.32 5.81 -17.07
C GLU A 135 -0.98 5.01 -15.92
N ARG A 136 -1.96 4.18 -16.25
CA ARG A 136 -2.77 3.47 -15.24
C ARG A 136 -2.18 2.13 -14.82
N LEU A 137 -1.59 1.37 -15.74
CA LEU A 137 -1.11 -0.01 -15.54
C LEU A 137 0.41 -0.08 -15.36
N GLY A 138 1.15 0.91 -15.88
CA GLY A 138 2.60 1.03 -15.68
C GLY A 138 3.00 1.07 -14.19
N PRO A 139 2.35 1.88 -13.33
CA PRO A 139 2.66 1.90 -11.89
C PRO A 139 2.43 0.58 -11.15
N TRP A 140 1.74 -0.38 -11.77
CA TRP A 140 1.52 -1.72 -11.22
C TRP A 140 2.52 -2.75 -11.79
N GLY A 141 3.45 -2.32 -12.63
CA GLY A 141 4.38 -3.20 -13.32
C GLY A 141 3.67 -4.20 -14.23
N LEU A 142 2.45 -3.91 -14.70
CA LEU A 142 1.67 -4.80 -15.57
C LEU A 142 1.99 -4.60 -17.05
N LEU A 143 2.67 -3.50 -17.37
CA LEU A 143 3.23 -3.23 -18.69
C LEU A 143 4.76 -3.21 -18.58
N PRO A 144 5.48 -3.70 -19.60
CA PRO A 144 6.93 -3.54 -19.66
C PRO A 144 7.27 -2.04 -19.69
N GLU A 145 8.25 -1.64 -18.88
CA GLU A 145 8.92 -0.35 -19.06
C GLU A 145 9.74 -0.46 -20.34
N ASN A 146 9.45 0.40 -21.33
CA ASN A 146 10.24 0.51 -22.55
C ASN A 146 11.54 1.27 -22.28
#